data_AF-A0A381ZNX2-F1
#
_entry.id   AF-A0A381ZNX2-F1
#
_cell.length_a   1.000
_cell.length_b   1.000
_cell.length_c   1.000
_cell.angle_alpha   90.00
_cell.angle_beta   90.00
_cell.angle_gamma   90.00
#
_symmetry.space_group_name_H-M   'P 1'
#
loop_
_entity.id
_entity.type
_entity.pdbx_description
1 polymer ?
#
loop_
_entity_poly.entity_id
_entity_poly.type
_entity_poly.pdbx_seq_one_letter_code
_entity_poly.pdbx_strand_id
1 'polypeptide(L)'
;MTQVSERISPENRYAAYFMDFEALKKDPTPLWLRRLRMQALDRFENLGIPITRELQFPEKEDWLFTNLAPIAKIPFSRAPALNTLGVNRDNLIPYTFGDASWTELVFVNGIYAESLSTTHSYPGGVTIQPISNAITDDNEALQGHLAKYADHEKAGLTALNTAFLNDGVFIQVPEGEMVEHPIHVLYVSADREIPTVTHPRTLV
;
A
#
# COMPACT_ATOMS: atom_id res chain seq x y z
N MET A 1 20.87 -3.95 -24.80
CA MET A 1 19.99 -4.84 -24.02
C MET A 1 19.37 -3.98 -22.92
N THR A 2 18.05 -3.93 -22.84
CA THR A 2 17.30 -2.86 -22.18
C THR A 2 17.39 -2.97 -20.65
N GLN A 3 17.43 -1.85 -19.91
CA GLN A 3 17.42 -1.79 -18.44
C GLN A 3 16.39 -2.74 -17.77
N VAL A 4 15.25 -2.97 -18.44
CA VAL A 4 14.22 -3.93 -18.00
C VAL A 4 14.72 -5.38 -17.95
N SER A 5 15.54 -5.83 -18.92
CA SER A 5 16.06 -7.21 -18.93
C SER A 5 17.06 -7.47 -17.80
N GLU A 6 17.80 -6.45 -17.36
CA GLU A 6 18.69 -6.55 -16.20
C GLU A 6 17.89 -6.62 -14.88
N ARG A 7 16.83 -5.80 -14.76
CA ARG A 7 15.95 -5.81 -13.58
C ARG A 7 15.31 -7.16 -13.30
N ILE A 8 14.85 -7.85 -14.33
CA ILE A 8 14.16 -9.16 -14.20
C ILE A 8 15.11 -10.35 -14.27
N SER A 9 16.43 -10.12 -14.24
CA SER A 9 17.42 -11.20 -14.24
C SER A 9 17.28 -12.08 -12.99
N PRO A 10 17.44 -13.41 -13.09
CA PRO A 10 17.45 -14.31 -11.93
C PRO A 10 18.50 -13.97 -10.86
N GLU A 11 19.55 -13.26 -11.23
CA GLU A 11 20.60 -12.82 -10.29
C GLU A 11 20.17 -11.60 -9.45
N ASN A 12 19.12 -10.88 -9.89
CA ASN A 12 18.58 -9.75 -9.15
C ASN A 12 17.63 -10.25 -8.05
N ARG A 13 18.00 -10.03 -6.79
CA ARG A 13 17.20 -10.45 -5.61
C ARG A 13 15.78 -9.84 -5.57
N TYR A 14 15.54 -8.76 -6.31
CA TYR A 14 14.23 -8.09 -6.39
C TYR A 14 13.52 -8.34 -7.73
N ALA A 15 13.97 -9.31 -8.54
CA ALA A 15 13.37 -9.61 -9.86
C ALA A 15 11.85 -9.82 -9.80
N ALA A 16 11.34 -10.51 -8.77
CA ALA A 16 9.90 -10.72 -8.57
C ALA A 16 9.13 -9.40 -8.46
N TYR A 17 9.63 -8.43 -7.68
CA TYR A 17 9.05 -7.10 -7.60
C TYR A 17 9.08 -6.41 -8.96
N PHE A 18 10.22 -6.42 -9.67
CA PHE A 18 10.29 -5.75 -10.98
C PHE A 18 9.33 -6.34 -12.01
N MET A 19 9.17 -7.67 -12.03
CA MET A 19 8.20 -8.35 -12.88
C MET A 19 6.75 -7.93 -12.55
N ASP A 20 6.41 -7.87 -11.27
CA ASP A 20 5.08 -7.45 -10.83
C ASP A 20 4.80 -5.97 -11.09
N PHE A 21 5.83 -5.11 -10.98
CA PHE A 21 5.68 -3.71 -11.30
C PHE A 21 5.40 -3.49 -12.79
N GLU A 22 5.97 -4.30 -13.68
CA GLU A 22 5.64 -4.27 -15.11
C GLU A 22 4.17 -4.65 -15.37
N ALA A 23 3.59 -5.53 -14.56
CA ALA A 23 2.16 -5.82 -14.60
C ALA A 23 1.33 -4.66 -14.05
N LEU A 24 1.69 -4.11 -12.87
CA LEU A 24 1.04 -2.96 -12.24
C LEU A 24 1.00 -1.72 -13.16
N LYS A 25 2.06 -1.48 -13.93
CA LYS A 25 2.14 -0.39 -14.91
C LYS A 25 1.06 -0.42 -16.00
N LYS A 26 0.43 -1.57 -16.22
CA LYS A 26 -0.64 -1.75 -17.21
C LYS A 26 -2.01 -1.37 -16.65
N ASP A 27 -2.14 -1.30 -15.32
CA ASP A 27 -3.38 -0.89 -14.68
C ASP A 27 -3.66 0.59 -15.00
N PRO A 28 -4.92 0.96 -15.31
CA PRO A 28 -5.27 2.33 -15.64
C PRO A 28 -5.12 3.23 -14.41
N THR A 29 -4.22 4.21 -14.49
CA THR A 29 -4.02 5.22 -13.43
C THR A 29 -3.66 6.59 -14.03
N PRO A 30 -3.95 7.70 -13.32
CA PRO A 30 -3.50 9.03 -13.71
C PRO A 30 -1.98 9.12 -13.89
N LEU A 31 -1.54 10.03 -14.78
CA LEU A 31 -0.13 10.19 -15.11
C LEU A 31 0.73 10.59 -13.91
N TRP A 32 0.19 11.39 -12.98
CA TRP A 32 0.91 11.80 -11.78
C TRP A 32 1.24 10.60 -10.89
N LEU A 33 0.30 9.67 -10.70
CA LEU A 33 0.49 8.48 -9.88
C LEU A 33 1.47 7.50 -10.55
N ARG A 34 1.34 7.33 -11.87
CA ARG A 34 2.29 6.52 -12.64
C ARG A 34 3.72 7.04 -12.50
N ARG A 35 3.93 8.35 -12.57
CA ARG A 35 5.25 8.98 -12.38
C ARG A 35 5.77 8.77 -10.95
N LEU A 36 4.93 9.00 -9.94
CA LEU A 36 5.28 8.76 -8.54
C LEU A 36 5.74 7.31 -8.30
N ARG A 37 4.95 6.33 -8.79
CA ARG A 37 5.28 4.92 -8.65
C ARG A 37 6.60 4.55 -9.33
N MET A 38 6.86 5.08 -10.54
CA MET A 38 8.10 4.83 -11.26
C MET A 38 9.31 5.42 -10.54
N GLN A 39 9.22 6.68 -10.08
CA GLN A 39 10.27 7.32 -9.29
C GLN A 39 10.59 6.51 -8.02
N ALA A 40 9.55 6.10 -7.30
CA ALA A 40 9.71 5.29 -6.10
C ALA A 40 10.32 3.91 -6.39
N LEU A 41 10.01 3.28 -7.53
CA LEU A 41 10.66 2.02 -7.92
C LEU A 41 12.14 2.21 -8.23
N ASP A 42 12.49 3.28 -8.95
CA ASP A 42 13.88 3.61 -9.24
C ASP A 42 14.66 3.91 -7.95
N ARG A 43 14.02 4.54 -6.97
CA ARG A 43 14.60 4.70 -5.62
C ARG A 43 14.77 3.36 -4.91
N PHE A 44 13.77 2.49 -4.95
CA PHE A 44 13.87 1.16 -4.34
C PHE A 44 14.98 0.32 -4.97
N GLU A 45 15.19 0.38 -6.28
CA GLU A 45 16.29 -0.33 -6.95
C GLU A 45 17.66 0.07 -6.40
N ASN A 46 17.84 1.36 -6.10
CA ASN A 46 19.10 1.88 -5.56
C ASN A 46 19.25 1.63 -4.05
N LEU A 47 18.16 1.74 -3.27
CA LEU A 47 18.18 1.65 -1.81
C LEU A 47 18.07 0.20 -1.30
N GLY A 48 17.24 -0.61 -1.96
CA GLY A 48 16.92 -1.99 -1.57
C GLY A 48 16.20 -2.11 -0.23
N ILE A 49 16.01 -3.35 0.23
CA ILE A 49 15.54 -3.65 1.58
C ILE A 49 16.72 -3.44 2.56
N PRO A 50 16.53 -2.77 3.71
CA PRO A 50 17.61 -2.44 4.64
C PRO A 50 18.13 -3.70 5.35
N ILE A 51 19.15 -4.33 4.76
CA ILE A 51 19.85 -5.47 5.35
C ILE A 51 20.97 -4.94 6.24
N THR A 52 20.86 -5.09 7.56
CA THR A 52 21.76 -4.49 8.57
C THR A 52 23.26 -4.69 8.29
N ARG A 53 23.65 -5.81 7.67
CA ARG A 53 25.05 -6.10 7.31
C ARG A 53 25.56 -5.31 6.11
N GLU A 54 24.67 -4.87 5.24
CA GLU A 54 24.94 -4.10 4.01
C GLU A 54 24.87 -2.58 4.26
N LEU A 55 24.25 -2.14 5.36
CA LEU A 55 24.09 -0.72 5.73
C LEU A 55 25.33 -0.10 6.39
N GLN A 56 25.43 1.22 6.26
CA GLN A 56 26.43 2.09 6.93
C GLN A 56 25.76 2.96 7.99
N PHE A 57 26.54 3.50 8.94
CA PHE A 57 26.03 4.49 9.89
C PHE A 57 25.78 5.84 9.20
N PRO A 58 24.72 6.58 9.57
CA PRO A 58 23.80 6.32 10.69
C PRO A 58 22.63 5.37 10.36
N GLU A 59 22.31 5.12 9.09
CA GLU A 59 21.15 4.30 8.67
C GLU A 59 21.10 2.90 9.31
N LYS A 60 22.27 2.33 9.59
CA LYS A 60 22.40 1.04 10.27
C LYS A 60 21.75 1.01 11.66
N GLU A 61 21.70 2.13 12.38
CA GLU A 61 21.15 2.20 13.75
C GLU A 61 19.68 1.77 13.80
N ASP A 62 18.89 2.22 12.82
CA ASP A 62 17.46 1.90 12.70
C ASP A 62 17.20 0.39 12.56
N TRP A 63 18.21 -0.38 12.14
CA TRP A 63 18.08 -1.80 11.76
C TRP A 63 18.98 -2.75 12.58
N LEU A 64 19.65 -2.27 13.64
CA LEU A 64 20.56 -3.10 14.45
C LEU A 64 19.87 -4.33 15.04
N PHE A 65 18.59 -4.19 15.41
CA PHE A 65 17.82 -5.22 16.10
C PHE A 65 16.75 -5.88 15.24
N THR A 66 16.66 -5.51 13.95
CA THR A 66 15.63 -5.99 13.02
C THR A 66 16.27 -6.60 11.79
N ASN A 67 16.38 -7.94 11.76
CA ASN A 67 17.00 -8.65 10.63
C ASN A 67 15.99 -8.88 9.49
N LEU A 68 16.11 -8.09 8.42
CA LEU A 68 15.28 -8.26 7.21
C LEU A 68 15.86 -9.20 6.16
N ALA A 69 17.06 -9.76 6.35
CA ALA A 69 17.66 -10.67 5.36
C ALA A 69 16.77 -11.89 5.00
N PRO A 70 15.97 -12.47 5.92
CA PRO A 70 15.03 -13.53 5.55
C PRO A 70 13.91 -13.05 4.62
N ILE A 71 13.29 -11.91 4.91
CA ILE A 71 12.16 -11.40 4.11
C ILE A 71 12.63 -10.96 2.72
N ALA A 72 13.85 -10.44 2.61
CA ALA A 72 14.43 -9.98 1.34
C ALA A 72 14.73 -11.11 0.33
N LYS A 73 14.68 -12.37 0.77
CA LYS A 73 14.89 -13.55 -0.09
C LYS A 73 13.59 -14.18 -0.59
N ILE A 74 12.45 -13.79 -0.02
CA ILE A 74 11.16 -14.35 -0.39
C ILE A 74 10.73 -13.70 -1.71
N PRO A 75 10.40 -14.48 -2.75
CA PRO A 75 9.91 -13.95 -4.01
C PRO A 75 8.43 -13.57 -3.85
N PHE A 76 8.17 -12.48 -3.12
CA PHE A 76 6.81 -12.00 -2.95
C PHE A 76 6.21 -11.57 -4.27
N SER A 77 4.92 -11.84 -4.42
CA SER A 77 4.12 -11.33 -5.53
C SER A 77 2.94 -10.50 -5.06
N ARG A 78 2.47 -9.59 -5.92
CA ARG A 78 1.23 -8.85 -5.73
C ARG A 78 0.06 -9.83 -5.74
N ALA A 79 -0.88 -9.61 -4.83
CA ALA A 79 -2.16 -10.31 -4.85
C ALA A 79 -2.88 -10.10 -6.21
N PRO A 80 -3.33 -11.16 -6.91
CA PRO A 80 -4.19 -10.97 -8.08
C PRO A 80 -5.50 -10.24 -7.71
N ALA A 81 -5.99 -9.45 -8.67
CA ALA A 81 -7.15 -8.59 -8.51
C ALA A 81 -8.39 -9.36 -8.04
N LEU A 82 -9.04 -8.84 -6.99
CA LEU A 82 -10.28 -9.33 -6.38
C LEU A 82 -10.34 -10.84 -6.22
N ASN A 83 -9.58 -11.32 -5.25
CA ASN A 83 -9.83 -12.63 -4.66
C ASN A 83 -10.01 -12.45 -3.16
N THR A 84 -11.25 -12.19 -2.75
CA THR A 84 -11.71 -12.42 -1.37
C THR A 84 -11.82 -13.93 -1.10
N LEU A 85 -11.01 -14.80 -1.73
CA LEU A 85 -11.15 -16.27 -1.65
C LEU A 85 -11.31 -16.69 -0.21
N GLY A 86 -12.54 -17.06 0.14
CA GLY A 86 -12.88 -17.54 1.47
C GLY A 86 -12.90 -16.49 2.60
N VAL A 87 -12.76 -15.19 2.33
CA VAL A 87 -12.98 -14.13 3.35
C VAL A 87 -14.40 -13.60 3.24
N ASN A 88 -15.19 -13.85 4.27
CA ASN A 88 -16.55 -13.35 4.46
C ASN A 88 -16.66 -12.63 5.82
N ARG A 89 -17.85 -12.09 6.13
CA ARG A 89 -18.08 -11.38 7.39
C ARG A 89 -17.84 -12.26 8.62
N ASP A 90 -18.18 -13.54 8.57
CA ASP A 90 -17.98 -14.45 9.70
C ASP A 90 -16.49 -14.60 10.05
N ASN A 91 -15.60 -14.56 9.05
CA ASN A 91 -14.15 -14.54 9.28
C ASN A 91 -13.67 -13.25 9.96
N LEU A 92 -14.41 -12.15 9.82
CA LEU A 92 -14.04 -10.83 10.35
C LEU A 92 -14.59 -10.57 11.74
N ILE A 93 -15.60 -11.33 12.21
CA ILE A 93 -16.21 -11.16 13.55
C ILE A 93 -15.17 -11.03 14.67
N PRO A 94 -14.06 -11.79 14.72
CA PRO A 94 -13.08 -11.65 15.80
C PRO A 94 -12.24 -10.37 15.75
N TYR A 95 -12.24 -9.67 14.61
CA TYR A 95 -11.39 -8.51 14.31
C TYR A 95 -12.18 -7.21 14.12
N THR A 96 -13.51 -7.30 14.08
CA THR A 96 -14.42 -6.16 14.02
C THR A 96 -14.97 -5.84 15.41
N PHE A 97 -15.22 -4.55 15.64
CA PHE A 97 -15.81 -4.02 16.86
C PHE A 97 -16.47 -2.68 16.56
N GLY A 98 -17.25 -2.18 17.51
CA GLY A 98 -18.07 -0.99 17.33
C GLY A 98 -19.51 -1.34 17.01
N ASP A 99 -20.25 -0.34 16.54
CA ASP A 99 -21.65 -0.47 16.17
C ASP A 99 -21.88 -0.05 14.72
N ALA A 100 -23.08 -0.29 14.19
CA ALA A 100 -23.40 -0.09 12.78
C ALA A 100 -23.40 1.40 12.33
N SER A 101 -23.16 2.35 13.23
CA SER A 101 -22.97 3.78 12.90
C SER A 101 -21.51 4.14 12.60
N TRP A 102 -20.56 3.24 12.85
CA TRP A 102 -19.15 3.46 12.58
C TRP A 102 -18.85 3.16 11.11
N THR A 103 -18.02 4.00 10.48
CA THR A 103 -17.47 3.62 9.17
C THR A 103 -16.42 2.54 9.39
N GLU A 104 -16.60 1.40 8.73
CA GLU A 104 -15.64 0.31 8.67
C GLU A 104 -15.22 0.07 7.21
N LEU A 105 -13.97 0.34 6.88
CA LEU A 105 -13.40 0.07 5.56
C LEU A 105 -12.51 -1.16 5.63
N VAL A 106 -12.90 -2.22 4.91
CA VAL A 106 -12.18 -3.49 4.86
C VAL A 106 -11.39 -3.60 3.56
N PHE A 107 -10.11 -3.93 3.68
CA PHE A 107 -9.22 -4.20 2.57
C PHE A 107 -8.71 -5.63 2.67
N VAL A 108 -9.05 -6.47 1.69
CA VAL A 108 -8.58 -7.86 1.64
C VAL A 108 -7.44 -7.95 0.64
N ASN A 109 -6.27 -8.37 1.11
CA ASN A 109 -5.05 -8.49 0.32
C ASN A 109 -4.71 -7.18 -0.43
N GLY A 110 -4.88 -6.04 0.24
CA GLY A 110 -4.53 -4.72 -0.28
C GLY A 110 -5.53 -4.12 -1.28
N ILE A 111 -6.74 -4.68 -1.38
CA ILE A 111 -7.82 -4.22 -2.27
C ILE A 111 -9.07 -3.97 -1.43
N TYR A 112 -9.76 -2.85 -1.66
CA TYR A 112 -11.02 -2.53 -0.99
C TYR A 112 -12.10 -3.60 -1.24
N ALA A 113 -12.77 -4.04 -0.17
CA ALA A 113 -13.83 -5.03 -0.20
C ALA A 113 -15.16 -4.38 0.23
N GLU A 114 -15.87 -3.81 -0.75
CA GLU A 114 -17.14 -3.09 -0.52
C GLU A 114 -18.18 -3.95 0.20
N SER A 115 -18.32 -5.23 -0.17
CA SER A 115 -19.30 -6.14 0.43
C SER A 115 -19.02 -6.50 1.90
N LEU A 116 -17.81 -6.20 2.39
CA LEU A 116 -17.38 -6.39 3.78
C LEU A 116 -17.29 -5.07 4.55
N SER A 117 -17.48 -3.94 3.88
CA SER A 117 -17.33 -2.60 4.45
C SER A 117 -18.68 -1.98 4.79
N THR A 118 -18.67 -1.03 5.72
CA THR A 118 -19.81 -0.19 6.09
C THR A 118 -19.36 1.26 5.98
N THR A 119 -20.02 2.05 5.13
CA THR A 119 -19.68 3.47 4.93
C THR A 119 -20.88 4.35 5.22
N HIS A 120 -20.60 5.57 5.66
CA HIS A 120 -21.61 6.59 5.93
C HIS A 120 -21.30 7.88 5.16
N SER A 121 -22.34 8.67 4.91
CA SER A 121 -22.17 10.02 4.41
C SER A 121 -21.89 10.97 5.57
N TYR A 122 -20.94 11.87 5.38
CA TYR A 122 -20.57 12.86 6.37
C TYR A 122 -20.87 14.28 5.84
N PRO A 123 -21.43 15.17 6.67
CA PRO A 123 -21.64 16.56 6.29
C PRO A 123 -20.31 17.32 6.21
N GLY A 124 -20.37 18.58 5.80
CA GLY A 124 -19.22 19.49 5.94
C GLY A 124 -18.06 19.25 4.96
N GLY A 125 -18.22 18.36 3.98
CA GLY A 125 -17.15 18.03 3.04
C GLY A 125 -16.13 17.01 3.57
N VAL A 126 -16.43 16.36 4.69
CA VAL A 126 -15.65 15.21 5.18
C VAL A 126 -15.68 14.09 4.14
N THR A 127 -14.51 13.57 3.80
CA THR A 127 -14.34 12.49 2.84
C THR A 127 -13.65 11.31 3.52
N ILE A 128 -14.28 10.14 3.52
CA ILE A 128 -13.70 8.89 4.02
C ILE A 128 -13.97 7.82 2.97
N GLN A 129 -12.94 7.44 2.21
CA GLN A 129 -13.11 6.52 1.09
C GLN A 129 -11.83 5.74 0.75
N PRO A 130 -11.94 4.68 -0.06
CA PRO A 130 -10.77 4.02 -0.63
C PRO A 130 -9.93 4.99 -1.47
N ILE A 131 -8.61 4.85 -1.43
CA ILE A 131 -7.70 5.62 -2.28
C ILE A 131 -7.99 5.34 -3.75
N SER A 132 -8.35 4.10 -4.10
CA SER A 132 -8.77 3.74 -5.45
C SER A 132 -9.91 4.65 -5.97
N ASN A 133 -10.93 4.91 -5.15
CA ASN A 133 -12.01 5.85 -5.50
C ASN A 133 -11.51 7.29 -5.61
N ALA A 134 -10.71 7.76 -4.64
CA ALA A 134 -10.17 9.12 -4.66
C ALA A 134 -9.24 9.38 -5.87
N ILE A 135 -8.57 8.35 -6.40
CA ILE A 135 -7.82 8.41 -7.66
C ILE A 135 -8.77 8.56 -8.86
N THR A 136 -9.87 7.79 -8.89
CA THR A 136 -10.88 7.88 -9.95
C THR A 136 -11.57 9.23 -9.98
N ASP A 137 -11.80 9.83 -8.81
CA ASP A 137 -12.42 11.15 -8.65
C ASP A 137 -11.48 12.33 -8.96
N ASP A 138 -10.21 12.05 -9.32
CA ASP A 138 -9.15 13.05 -9.52
C ASP A 138 -9.02 14.02 -8.33
N ASN A 139 -9.06 13.48 -7.11
CA ASN A 139 -9.07 14.27 -5.89
C ASN A 139 -7.74 15.05 -5.70
N GLU A 140 -7.82 16.38 -5.77
CA GLU A 140 -6.65 17.27 -5.67
C GLU A 140 -5.92 17.17 -4.32
N ALA A 141 -6.65 16.95 -3.22
CA ALA A 141 -6.06 16.82 -1.90
C ALA A 141 -5.25 15.52 -1.79
N LEU A 142 -5.76 14.40 -2.32
CA LEU A 142 -4.99 13.17 -2.43
C LEU A 142 -3.68 13.41 -3.19
N GLN A 143 -3.75 13.96 -4.41
CA GLN A 143 -2.56 14.25 -5.21
C GLN A 143 -1.60 15.22 -4.47
N GLY A 144 -2.17 16.19 -3.76
CA GLY A 144 -1.47 17.20 -2.99
C GLY A 144 -0.79 16.68 -1.72
N HIS A 145 -1.10 15.46 -1.25
CA HIS A 145 -0.59 14.96 0.02
C HIS A 145 0.03 13.55 -0.05
N LEU A 146 -0.30 12.76 -1.08
CA LEU A 146 0.21 11.41 -1.24
C LEU A 146 1.73 11.39 -1.38
N ALA A 147 2.38 10.51 -0.60
CA ALA A 147 3.83 10.31 -0.56
C ALA A 147 4.68 11.55 -0.17
N LYS A 148 4.09 12.57 0.48
CA LYS A 148 4.83 13.76 0.96
C LYS A 148 5.40 13.63 2.37
N TYR A 149 4.77 12.81 3.21
CA TYR A 149 5.11 12.73 4.64
C TYR A 149 6.12 11.64 4.97
N ALA A 150 6.13 10.56 4.19
CA ALA A 150 7.09 9.47 4.32
C ALA A 150 8.13 9.60 3.20
N ASP A 151 9.40 9.80 3.58
CA ASP A 151 10.49 10.08 2.65
C ASP A 151 10.89 8.80 1.88
N HIS A 152 10.29 8.62 0.71
CA HIS A 152 10.57 7.51 -0.19
C HIS A 152 11.89 7.66 -0.95
N GLU A 153 12.54 8.82 -0.86
CA GLU A 153 13.83 9.08 -1.52
C GLU A 153 15.01 8.53 -0.70
N LYS A 154 14.80 8.28 0.61
CA LYS A 154 15.84 7.84 1.54
C LYS A 154 15.63 6.45 2.12
N ALA A 155 14.39 5.97 2.19
CA ALA A 155 14.07 4.69 2.83
C ALA A 155 13.53 3.67 1.82
N GLY A 156 14.27 2.57 1.63
CA GLY A 156 13.93 1.58 0.61
C GLY A 156 12.58 0.88 0.81
N LEU A 157 12.17 0.57 2.04
CA LEU A 157 10.81 0.03 2.27
C LEU A 157 9.72 1.07 1.98
N THR A 158 9.97 2.34 2.26
CA THR A 158 9.06 3.44 1.92
C THR A 158 8.95 3.61 0.41
N ALA A 159 10.08 3.53 -0.30
CA ALA A 159 10.16 3.52 -1.75
C ALA A 159 9.36 2.35 -2.34
N LEU A 160 9.57 1.13 -1.84
CA LEU A 160 8.83 -0.06 -2.25
C LEU A 160 7.31 0.11 -2.03
N ASN A 161 6.89 0.53 -0.83
CA ASN A 161 5.49 0.77 -0.51
C ASN A 161 4.86 1.87 -1.37
N THR A 162 5.64 2.85 -1.83
CA THR A 162 5.17 3.94 -2.68
C THR A 162 5.10 3.51 -4.14
N ALA A 163 6.05 2.69 -4.61
CA ALA A 163 6.03 2.10 -5.94
C ALA A 163 4.81 1.21 -6.17
N PHE A 164 4.44 0.41 -5.18
CA PHE A 164 3.33 -0.54 -5.27
C PHE A 164 2.04 -0.06 -4.62
N LEU A 165 1.97 1.21 -4.20
CA LEU A 165 0.77 1.78 -3.61
C LEU A 165 -0.41 1.58 -4.56
N ASN A 166 -1.40 0.79 -4.16
CA ASN A 166 -2.55 0.47 -4.98
C ASN A 166 -3.85 1.00 -4.39
N ASP A 167 -4.04 0.76 -3.10
CA ASP A 167 -5.25 1.15 -2.38
C ASP A 167 -4.94 1.36 -0.89
N GLY A 168 -5.98 1.67 -0.15
CA GLY A 168 -5.99 1.94 1.27
C GLY A 168 -7.01 3.02 1.56
N VAL A 169 -6.89 3.73 2.66
CA VAL A 169 -7.90 4.72 3.06
C VAL A 169 -7.39 6.14 2.83
N PHE A 170 -8.25 6.98 2.27
CA PHE A 170 -8.11 8.42 2.25
C PHE A 170 -9.19 9.04 3.14
N ILE A 171 -8.75 9.77 4.15
CA ILE A 171 -9.58 10.52 5.09
C ILE A 171 -9.21 11.99 4.93
N GLN A 172 -10.21 12.84 4.77
CA GLN A 172 -10.05 14.29 4.77
C GLN A 172 -11.15 14.87 5.64
N VAL A 173 -10.76 15.59 6.70
CA VAL A 173 -11.68 16.30 7.59
C VAL A 173 -11.39 17.81 7.45
N PRO A 174 -12.30 18.59 6.86
CA PRO A 174 -12.13 20.04 6.74
C PRO A 174 -12.02 20.74 8.09
N GLU A 175 -11.44 21.95 8.08
CA GLU A 175 -11.30 22.76 9.29
C GLU A 175 -12.67 23.05 9.92
N GLY A 176 -12.79 22.78 11.22
CA GLY A 176 -14.02 22.98 11.98
C GLY A 176 -15.03 21.83 11.92
N GLU A 177 -14.80 20.81 11.08
CA GLU A 177 -15.65 19.63 11.01
C GLU A 177 -15.20 18.54 11.99
N MET A 178 -16.15 17.67 12.35
CA MET A 178 -15.92 16.57 13.28
C MET A 178 -16.56 15.28 12.78
N VAL A 179 -15.82 14.19 12.87
CA VAL A 179 -16.34 12.83 12.70
C VAL A 179 -16.71 12.28 14.08
N GLU A 180 -18.00 12.18 14.36
CA GLU A 180 -18.51 11.81 15.70
C GLU A 180 -18.21 10.35 16.09
N HIS A 181 -18.25 9.45 15.11
CA HIS A 181 -18.06 8.02 15.31
C HIS A 181 -16.67 7.60 14.80
N PRO A 182 -15.95 6.71 15.51
CA PRO A 182 -14.66 6.22 15.05
C PRO A 182 -14.71 5.60 13.64
N ILE A 183 -13.59 5.72 12.93
CA ILE A 183 -13.37 5.11 11.63
C ILE A 183 -12.52 3.86 11.85
N HIS A 184 -13.09 2.69 11.60
CA HIS A 184 -12.40 1.42 11.66
C HIS A 184 -11.84 1.07 10.28
N VAL A 185 -10.54 0.77 10.20
CA VAL A 185 -9.89 0.40 8.94
C VAL A 185 -9.21 -0.94 9.13
N LEU A 186 -9.72 -1.96 8.44
CA LEU A 186 -9.26 -3.33 8.59
C LEU A 186 -8.48 -3.78 7.37
N TYR A 187 -7.18 -4.01 7.55
CA TYR A 187 -6.31 -4.60 6.52
C TYR A 187 -6.15 -6.11 6.77
N VAL A 188 -6.83 -6.92 5.96
CA VAL A 188 -6.84 -8.38 6.07
C VAL A 188 -5.87 -8.98 5.07
N SER A 189 -4.87 -9.70 5.57
CA SER A 189 -4.03 -10.58 4.75
C SER A 189 -4.57 -12.00 4.86
N ALA A 190 -5.19 -12.49 3.79
CA ALA A 190 -5.76 -13.83 3.74
C ALA A 190 -4.80 -14.79 3.06
N ASP A 191 -4.75 -16.04 3.58
CA ASP A 191 -3.75 -17.03 3.20
C ASP A 191 -3.76 -17.31 1.69
N ARG A 192 -2.56 -17.44 1.13
CA ARG A 192 -2.33 -17.73 -0.28
C ARG A 192 -1.21 -18.74 -0.38
N GLU A 193 -1.37 -19.70 -1.29
CA GLU A 193 -0.36 -20.71 -1.63
C GLU A 193 0.96 -20.08 -2.13
N ILE A 194 0.93 -18.81 -2.53
CA ILE A 194 2.07 -18.05 -3.05
C ILE A 194 2.39 -16.93 -2.06
N PRO A 195 3.68 -16.72 -1.70
CA PRO A 195 4.11 -15.59 -0.90
C PRO A 195 3.59 -14.27 -1.49
N THR A 196 2.70 -13.61 -0.75
CA THR A 196 2.01 -12.42 -1.23
C THR A 196 2.36 -11.22 -0.37
N VAL A 197 2.47 -10.05 -1.01
CA VAL A 197 2.75 -8.77 -0.34
C VAL A 197 1.69 -7.74 -0.70
N THR A 198 1.36 -6.88 0.25
CA THR A 198 0.41 -5.78 0.09
C THR A 198 1.04 -4.48 0.57
N HIS A 199 0.72 -3.38 -0.11
CA HIS A 199 1.28 -2.06 0.19
C HIS A 199 0.15 -1.06 0.49
N PRO A 200 -0.63 -1.26 1.56
CA PRO A 200 -1.74 -0.36 1.89
C PRO A 200 -1.22 1.03 2.24
N ARG A 201 -2.02 2.05 1.95
CA ARG A 201 -1.75 3.42 2.38
C ARG A 201 -2.92 3.96 3.21
N THR A 202 -2.60 4.51 4.37
CA THR A 202 -3.51 5.35 5.15
C THR A 202 -3.05 6.78 4.98
N LEU A 203 -3.92 7.64 4.45
CA LEU A 203 -3.72 9.08 4.38
C LEU A 203 -4.87 9.76 5.10
N VAL A 204 -4.55 10.62 6.07
CA VAL A 204 -5.47 11.37 6.94
C VAL A 204 -5.06 12.83 6.92
#